data_AF-A0A9P4X5L0-F1
#
_entry.id   AF-A0A9P4X5L0-F1
#
_cell.length_a   1.000
_cell.length_b   1.000
_cell.length_c   1.000
_cell.angle_alpha   90.00
_cell.angle_beta   90.00
_cell.angle_gamma   90.00
#
_symmetry.space_group_name_H-M   'P 1'
#
loop_
_entity.id
_entity.type
_entity.pdbx_description
1 polymer ?
#
loop_
_entity_poly.entity_id
_entity_poly.type
_entity_poly.pdbx_seq_one_letter_code
_entity_poly.pdbx_strand_id
1 'polypeptide(L)'
;MKSLTRMYHDQGREVIFYENAAAPHRHLHAAMMAIPIPYDQGAMAPAFFKEAFLSSDEEWSQHRKIIDTGAKARDGMGRSAFRRCIAKEMPYFHVWFTLDGGLGHVVENADRWPKGDLFAREIIGGIVDADAHIIKKQGRWAKLDNRVDGFKKGWRKFDWTRVLADA
;
A
#
# COMPACT_ATOMS: atom_id res chain seq x y z
N MET A 1 11.20 1.17 0.44
CA MET A 1 10.46 2.07 1.37
C MET A 1 11.30 3.26 1.82
N LYS A 2 12.33 3.11 2.69
CA LYS A 2 13.09 4.25 3.27
C LYS A 2 13.50 5.37 2.31
N SER A 3 14.15 5.05 1.19
CA SER A 3 14.58 6.07 0.21
C SER A 3 13.41 6.77 -0.47
N LEU A 4 12.32 6.06 -0.77
CA LEU A 4 11.09 6.66 -1.32
C LEU A 4 10.41 7.56 -0.29
N THR A 5 10.35 7.14 0.97
CA THR A 5 9.84 7.98 2.07
C THR A 5 10.63 9.28 2.18
N ARG A 6 11.96 9.22 2.13
CA ARG A 6 12.81 10.42 2.14
C ARG A 6 12.60 11.31 0.92
N MET A 7 12.48 10.71 -0.27
CA MET A 7 12.23 11.45 -1.51
C MET A 7 10.89 12.20 -1.45
N TYR A 8 9.81 11.54 -1.04
CA TYR A 8 8.50 12.20 -0.97
C TYR A 8 8.42 13.22 0.16
N HIS A 9 9.12 12.98 1.28
CA HIS A 9 9.26 13.99 2.33
C HIS A 9 9.95 15.27 1.83
N ASP A 10 11.03 15.15 1.05
CA ASP A 10 11.70 16.30 0.40
C ASP A 10 10.76 17.07 -0.56
N GLN A 11 9.72 16.40 -1.07
CA GLN A 11 8.69 16.97 -1.95
C GLN A 11 7.47 17.51 -1.19
N GLY A 12 7.46 17.49 0.14
CA GLY A 12 6.29 17.92 0.92
C GLY A 12 5.11 16.94 0.81
N ARG A 13 5.38 15.64 0.68
CA ARG A 13 4.36 14.59 0.56
C ARG A 13 4.59 13.45 1.53
N GLU A 14 3.50 12.87 2.01
CA GLU A 14 3.54 11.56 2.67
C GLU A 14 3.43 10.44 1.63
N VAL A 15 3.85 9.23 1.98
CA VAL A 15 3.74 8.07 1.08
C VAL A 15 3.12 6.89 1.81
N ILE A 16 2.05 6.36 1.22
CA ILE A 16 1.40 5.13 1.64
C ILE A 16 2.00 3.99 0.83
N PHE A 17 2.36 2.90 1.48
CA PHE A 17 2.68 1.66 0.79
C PHE A 17 1.57 0.64 0.99
N TYR A 18 1.24 -0.14 -0.03
CA TYR A 18 0.32 -1.26 0.15
C TYR A 18 0.70 -2.44 -0.75
N GLU A 19 0.17 -3.60 -0.40
CA GLU A 19 0.25 -4.81 -1.18
C GLU A 19 -1.13 -5.50 -1.16
N ASN A 20 -1.60 -5.89 -2.34
CA ASN A 20 -2.83 -6.67 -2.48
C ASN A 20 -2.51 -8.08 -2.98
N ALA A 21 -2.57 -9.06 -2.07
CA ALA A 21 -2.38 -10.47 -2.32
C ALA A 21 -3.68 -11.26 -2.10
N ALA A 22 -4.84 -10.69 -2.46
CA ALA A 22 -6.15 -11.31 -2.27
C ALA A 22 -6.44 -12.55 -3.16
N ALA A 23 -5.63 -12.80 -4.20
CA ALA A 23 -5.87 -13.89 -5.15
C ALA A 23 -4.62 -14.76 -5.40
N PRO A 24 -4.06 -15.42 -4.38
CA PRO A 24 -2.81 -16.20 -4.50
C PRO A 24 -2.93 -17.36 -5.49
N HIS A 25 -4.13 -17.92 -5.67
CA HIS A 25 -4.45 -18.98 -6.65
C HIS A 25 -4.18 -18.57 -8.11
N ARG A 26 -4.09 -17.26 -8.40
CA ARG A 26 -3.78 -16.74 -9.74
C ARG A 26 -2.28 -16.65 -10.01
N HIS A 27 -1.43 -16.93 -9.01
CA HIS A 27 0.03 -16.89 -9.11
C HIS A 27 0.58 -15.59 -9.72
N LEU A 28 -0.02 -14.45 -9.33
CA LEU A 28 0.43 -13.14 -9.77
C LEU A 28 1.74 -12.74 -9.08
N HIS A 29 2.52 -11.87 -9.72
CA HIS A 29 3.69 -11.29 -9.07
C HIS A 29 3.29 -10.40 -7.90
N ALA A 30 4.02 -10.51 -6.79
CA ALA A 30 3.90 -9.57 -5.69
C ALA A 30 4.36 -8.18 -6.14
N ALA A 31 3.51 -7.19 -5.93
CA ALA A 31 3.79 -5.79 -6.26
C ALA A 31 3.47 -4.93 -5.04
N MET A 32 4.49 -4.22 -4.56
CA MET A 32 4.32 -3.21 -3.51
C MET A 32 4.12 -1.86 -4.15
N MET A 33 2.95 -1.28 -3.92
CA MET A 33 2.57 0.01 -4.46
C MET A 33 3.03 1.12 -3.51
N ALA A 34 3.49 2.23 -4.08
CA ALA A 34 3.92 3.42 -3.34
C ALA A 34 3.12 4.62 -3.85
N ILE A 35 2.23 5.15 -3.02
CA ILE A 35 1.31 6.21 -3.39
C ILE A 35 1.63 7.47 -2.60
N PRO A 36 2.22 8.49 -3.24
CA PRO A 36 2.43 9.77 -2.59
C PRO A 36 1.13 10.56 -2.49
N ILE A 37 0.87 11.13 -1.32
CA ILE A 37 -0.29 11.97 -1.03
C ILE A 37 0.13 13.27 -0.33
N PRO A 38 -0.69 14.33 -0.38
CA PRO A 38 -0.47 15.54 0.40
C PRO A 38 -0.29 15.25 1.90
N TYR A 39 0.60 16.00 2.56
CA TYR A 39 0.95 15.77 3.97
C TYR A 39 -0.21 15.97 4.94
N ASP A 40 -1.02 16.99 4.69
CA ASP A 40 -2.22 17.34 5.44
C ASP A 40 -3.27 16.21 5.42
N GLN A 41 -3.30 15.42 4.36
CA GLN A 41 -4.24 14.31 4.20
C GLN A 41 -3.71 12.98 4.74
N GLY A 42 -2.39 12.84 4.93
CA GLY A 42 -1.79 11.57 5.33
C GLY A 42 -2.16 11.09 6.73
N ALA A 43 -2.40 12.03 7.66
CA ALA A 43 -2.88 11.71 9.01
C ALA A 43 -4.26 11.03 9.02
N MET A 44 -5.08 11.25 7.98
CA MET A 44 -6.42 10.67 7.87
C MET A 44 -6.40 9.24 7.32
N ALA A 45 -5.36 8.87 6.58
CA ALA A 45 -5.31 7.58 5.88
C ALA A 45 -5.57 6.36 6.78
N PRO A 46 -4.98 6.26 8.00
CA PRO A 46 -5.27 5.14 8.90
C PRO A 46 -6.75 5.00 9.25
N ALA A 47 -7.47 6.11 9.45
CA ALA A 47 -8.89 6.10 9.79
C ALA A 47 -9.75 5.61 8.61
N PHE A 48 -9.48 6.13 7.41
CA PHE A 48 -10.19 5.73 6.19
C PHE A 48 -10.01 4.25 5.86
N PHE A 49 -8.77 3.74 5.94
CA PHE A 49 -8.51 2.32 5.72
C PHE A 49 -9.17 1.45 6.79
N LYS A 50 -9.17 1.90 8.05
CA LYS A 50 -9.83 1.19 9.15
C LYS A 50 -11.34 1.08 8.91
N GLU A 51 -11.99 2.16 8.51
CA GLU A 51 -13.41 2.16 8.17
C GLU A 51 -13.70 1.27 6.95
N ALA A 52 -12.89 1.39 5.90
CA ALA A 52 -13.04 0.58 4.71
C ALA A 52 -12.97 -0.93 5.00
N PHE A 53 -12.00 -1.39 5.81
CA PHE A 53 -11.91 -2.80 6.22
C PHE A 53 -13.12 -3.28 7.04
N LEU A 54 -13.70 -2.41 7.87
CA LEU A 54 -14.89 -2.75 8.64
C LEU A 54 -16.12 -2.92 7.74
N SER A 55 -16.21 -2.11 6.68
CA SER A 55 -17.32 -2.12 5.71
C SER A 55 -17.19 -3.11 4.56
N SER A 56 -15.97 -3.56 4.22
CA SER A 56 -15.73 -4.30 2.98
C SER A 56 -16.01 -5.79 3.06
N ASP A 57 -15.94 -6.37 4.26
CA ASP A 57 -16.00 -7.82 4.45
C ASP A 57 -17.33 -8.28 5.04
N GLU A 58 -17.63 -9.57 4.88
CA GLU A 58 -18.83 -10.19 5.43
C GLU A 58 -18.93 -9.97 6.94
N GLU A 59 -20.15 -9.74 7.43
CA GLU A 59 -20.40 -9.49 8.86
C GLU A 59 -20.00 -10.71 9.72
N TRP A 60 -19.87 -11.87 9.10
CA TRP A 60 -19.52 -13.16 9.71
C TRP A 60 -18.20 -13.73 9.18
N SER A 61 -17.15 -12.90 9.10
CA SER A 61 -15.77 -13.33 8.79
C SER A 61 -15.16 -14.17 9.92
N GLN A 62 -14.37 -15.20 9.60
CA GLN A 62 -13.67 -16.02 10.60
C GLN A 62 -12.47 -15.27 11.21
N HIS A 63 -11.80 -14.45 10.40
CA HIS A 63 -10.65 -13.68 10.82
C HIS A 63 -11.06 -12.29 11.33
N ARG A 64 -10.19 -11.69 12.15
CA ARG A 64 -10.40 -10.30 12.57
C ARG A 64 -10.36 -9.40 11.33
N LYS A 65 -11.40 -8.60 11.14
CA LYS A 65 -11.49 -7.61 10.05
C LYS A 65 -10.27 -6.66 10.01
N ILE A 66 -9.63 -6.38 11.14
CA ILE A 66 -8.43 -5.53 11.18
C ILE A 66 -7.32 -6.19 12.00
N ILE A 67 -6.13 -6.23 11.41
CA ILE A 67 -4.87 -6.62 12.04
C ILE A 67 -4.00 -5.37 12.15
N ASP A 68 -3.91 -4.78 13.35
CA ASP A 68 -3.08 -3.60 13.60
C ASP A 68 -1.61 -3.98 13.78
N THR A 69 -0.92 -4.13 12.66
CA THR A 69 0.53 -4.39 12.64
C THR A 69 1.35 -3.21 13.15
N GLY A 70 0.82 -1.98 13.11
CA GLY A 70 1.48 -0.79 13.66
C GLY A 70 1.54 -0.82 15.18
N ALA A 71 0.43 -1.19 15.84
CA ALA A 71 0.40 -1.43 17.28
C ALA A 71 1.36 -2.57 17.65
N LYS A 72 1.30 -3.70 16.95
CA LYS A 72 2.20 -4.84 17.19
C LYS A 72 3.67 -4.50 16.98
N ALA A 73 3.99 -3.63 16.02
CA ALA A 73 5.34 -3.15 15.80
C ALA A 73 5.85 -2.35 17.01
N ARG A 74 5.01 -1.49 17.61
CA ARG A 74 5.32 -0.73 18.83
C ARG A 74 5.43 -1.63 20.06
N ASP A 75 4.65 -2.71 20.13
CA ASP A 75 4.68 -3.71 21.21
C ASP A 75 5.91 -4.66 21.14
N GLY A 76 6.99 -4.24 20.47
CA GLY A 76 8.26 -4.97 20.43
C GLY A 76 8.42 -5.94 19.26
N MET A 77 7.44 -6.10 18.36
CA MET A 77 7.64 -6.90 17.15
C MET A 77 8.43 -6.15 16.06
N GLY A 78 8.48 -4.81 16.13
CA GLY A 78 9.10 -3.96 15.11
C GLY A 78 8.65 -4.33 13.70
N ARG A 79 9.61 -4.35 12.75
CA ARG A 79 9.35 -4.69 11.33
C ARG A 79 8.85 -6.11 11.09
N SER A 80 8.97 -7.00 12.07
CA SER A 80 8.48 -8.37 11.93
C SER A 80 6.96 -8.48 12.14
N ALA A 81 6.30 -7.42 12.63
CA ALA A 81 4.88 -7.42 12.95
C ALA A 81 4.01 -7.97 11.81
N PHE A 82 4.19 -7.48 10.59
CA PHE A 82 3.46 -7.98 9.41
C PHE A 82 3.64 -9.49 9.23
N ARG A 83 4.89 -9.96 9.11
CA ARG A 83 5.22 -11.37 8.86
C ARG A 83 4.79 -12.31 9.97
N ARG A 84 4.67 -11.80 11.20
CA ARG A 84 4.24 -12.59 12.37
C ARG A 84 2.72 -12.58 12.57
N CYS A 85 2.02 -11.56 12.06
CA CYS A 85 0.58 -11.42 12.25
C CYS A 85 -0.25 -12.03 11.10
N ILE A 86 0.32 -12.14 9.90
CA ILE A 86 -0.37 -12.70 8.72
C ILE A 86 0.43 -13.90 8.22
N ALA A 87 -0.24 -15.05 8.14
CA ALA A 87 0.37 -16.27 7.62
C ALA A 87 0.58 -16.15 6.10
N LYS A 88 1.72 -16.67 5.61
CA LYS A 88 2.14 -16.56 4.21
C LYS A 88 1.10 -17.08 3.20
N GLU A 89 0.38 -18.13 3.55
CA GLU A 89 -0.58 -18.80 2.66
C GLU A 89 -1.97 -18.12 2.65
N MET A 90 -2.21 -17.16 3.56
CA MET A 90 -3.50 -16.47 3.62
C MET A 90 -3.59 -15.38 2.55
N PRO A 91 -4.71 -15.27 1.81
CA PRO A 91 -4.96 -14.10 1.00
C PRO A 91 -5.09 -12.86 1.89
N TYR A 92 -4.40 -11.77 1.54
CA TYR A 92 -4.42 -10.56 2.37
C TYR A 92 -4.38 -9.28 1.54
N PHE A 93 -4.79 -8.20 2.20
CA PHE A 93 -4.42 -6.85 1.85
C PHE A 93 -3.69 -6.22 3.03
N HIS A 94 -2.58 -5.53 2.77
CA HIS A 94 -1.84 -4.82 3.81
C HIS A 94 -1.43 -3.43 3.35
N VAL A 95 -1.59 -2.45 4.23
CA VAL A 95 -1.20 -1.05 4.04
C VAL A 95 -0.22 -0.64 5.15
N TRP A 96 0.92 -0.08 4.76
CA TRP A 96 1.92 0.50 5.65
C TRP A 96 1.84 2.02 5.60
N PHE A 97 1.58 2.62 6.77
CA PHE A 97 1.69 4.08 6.98
C PHE A 97 3.08 4.49 7.46
N THR A 98 3.80 3.54 8.06
CA THR A 98 5.17 3.74 8.56
C THR A 98 6.07 2.61 8.07
N LEU A 99 7.39 2.77 8.24
CA LEU A 99 8.36 1.74 7.86
C LEU A 99 8.20 0.42 8.62
N ASP A 100 7.59 0.48 9.81
CA ASP A 100 7.56 -0.65 10.73
C ASP A 100 6.15 -1.27 10.83
N GLY A 101 5.09 -0.59 10.39
CA GLY A 101 3.76 -1.17 10.35
C GLY A 101 2.65 -0.26 9.80
N GLY A 102 1.45 -0.84 9.81
CA GLY A 102 0.18 -0.22 9.45
C GLY A 102 -0.97 -1.17 9.71
N LEU A 103 -1.88 -1.36 8.76
CA LEU A 103 -3.08 -2.19 8.92
C LEU A 103 -3.10 -3.32 7.90
N GLY A 104 -3.51 -4.50 8.35
CA GLY A 104 -3.73 -5.67 7.50
C GLY A 104 -5.15 -6.20 7.61
N HIS A 105 -5.58 -6.90 6.57
CA HIS A 105 -6.87 -7.57 6.48
C HIS A 105 -6.68 -8.90 5.73
N VAL A 106 -7.23 -9.98 6.28
CA VAL A 106 -7.28 -11.29 5.60
C VAL A 106 -8.51 -11.29 4.71
N VAL A 107 -8.32 -11.57 3.42
CA VAL A 107 -9.40 -11.58 2.44
C VAL A 107 -9.96 -12.99 2.32
N GLU A 108 -11.14 -13.22 2.90
CA GLU A 108 -11.77 -14.55 2.89
C GLU A 108 -12.51 -14.82 1.58
N ASN A 109 -13.21 -13.81 1.04
CA ASN A 109 -13.99 -13.93 -0.19
C ASN A 109 -13.40 -13.06 -1.32
N ALA A 110 -12.54 -13.68 -2.14
CA ALA A 110 -11.89 -13.01 -3.26
C ALA A 110 -12.87 -12.52 -4.35
N ASP A 111 -14.07 -13.11 -4.46
CA ASP A 111 -15.06 -12.71 -5.47
C ASP A 111 -15.75 -11.39 -5.14
N ARG A 112 -15.85 -11.06 -3.84
CA ARG A 112 -16.40 -9.78 -3.36
C ARG A 112 -15.33 -8.71 -3.18
N TRP A 113 -14.06 -9.10 -3.07
CA TRP A 113 -12.96 -8.16 -2.97
C TRP A 113 -12.81 -7.32 -4.26
N PRO A 114 -12.62 -5.99 -4.17
CA PRO A 114 -12.43 -5.16 -5.35
C PRO A 114 -11.28 -5.65 -6.23
N LYS A 115 -11.52 -5.69 -7.54
CA LYS A 115 -10.56 -6.24 -8.51
C LYS A 115 -9.28 -5.40 -8.60
N GLY A 116 -8.14 -6.07 -8.64
CA GLY A 116 -6.83 -5.41 -8.75
C GLY A 116 -6.60 -4.46 -7.57
N ASP A 117 -6.20 -3.24 -7.85
CA ASP A 117 -5.91 -2.25 -6.81
C ASP A 117 -7.11 -1.36 -6.43
N LEU A 118 -8.31 -1.68 -6.91
CA LEU A 118 -9.47 -0.80 -6.72
C LEU A 118 -9.79 -0.52 -5.26
N PHE A 119 -9.60 -1.49 -4.37
CA PHE A 119 -9.81 -1.30 -2.93
C PHE A 119 -8.98 -0.12 -2.39
N ALA A 120 -7.66 -0.15 -2.62
CA ALA A 120 -6.78 0.94 -2.18
C ALA A 120 -7.07 2.24 -2.93
N ARG A 121 -7.38 2.16 -4.23
CA ARG A 121 -7.60 3.35 -5.08
C ARG A 121 -8.89 4.08 -4.74
N GLU A 122 -9.95 3.39 -4.33
CA GLU A 122 -11.19 4.00 -3.88
C GLU A 122 -10.97 4.76 -2.56
N ILE A 123 -10.26 4.13 -1.62
CA ILE A 123 -9.93 4.75 -0.32
C ILE A 123 -9.04 5.97 -0.52
N ILE A 124 -7.90 5.81 -1.21
CA ILE A 124 -6.95 6.89 -1.44
C ILE A 124 -7.57 7.98 -2.33
N GLY A 125 -8.36 7.59 -3.33
CA GLY A 125 -9.10 8.52 -4.17
C GLY A 125 -10.07 9.38 -3.38
N GLY A 126 -10.79 8.80 -2.41
CA GLY A 126 -11.64 9.55 -1.49
C GLY A 126 -10.85 10.50 -0.58
N ILE A 127 -9.65 10.10 -0.12
CA ILE A 127 -8.78 10.96 0.69
C ILE A 127 -8.31 12.20 -0.09
N VAL A 128 -7.93 12.02 -1.36
CA VAL A 128 -7.38 13.10 -2.20
C VAL A 128 -8.43 13.82 -3.06
N ASP A 129 -9.72 13.48 -2.90
CA ASP A 129 -10.84 13.98 -3.70
C ASP A 129 -10.63 13.81 -5.22
N ALA A 130 -10.20 12.61 -5.64
CA ALA A 130 -9.99 12.28 -7.03
C ALA A 130 -11.29 11.88 -7.73
N ASP A 131 -11.46 12.33 -8.99
CA ASP A 131 -12.58 11.93 -9.82
C ASP A 131 -12.69 10.41 -10.02
N ALA A 132 -13.92 9.92 -10.11
CA ALA A 132 -14.22 8.49 -10.29
C ALA A 132 -13.52 7.87 -11.51
N HIS A 133 -13.33 8.64 -12.58
CA HIS A 133 -12.63 8.15 -13.77
C HIS A 133 -11.12 7.94 -13.52
N ILE A 134 -10.51 8.69 -12.59
CA ILE A 134 -9.11 8.53 -12.18
C ILE A 134 -8.99 7.30 -11.31
N ILE A 135 -9.88 7.16 -10.33
CA ILE A 135 -9.94 6.03 -9.41
C ILE A 135 -10.05 4.71 -10.19
N LYS A 136 -10.98 4.63 -11.13
CA LYS A 136 -11.26 3.41 -11.91
C LYS A 136 -10.27 3.14 -13.04
N LYS A 137 -9.35 4.06 -13.32
CA LYS A 137 -8.39 3.92 -14.43
C LYS A 137 -7.45 2.74 -14.19
N GLN A 138 -7.55 1.73 -15.04
CA GLN A 138 -6.62 0.61 -15.09
C GLN A 138 -5.56 0.86 -16.17
N GLY A 139 -4.31 1.04 -15.75
CA GLY A 139 -3.18 1.22 -16.65
C GLY A 139 -2.75 -0.10 -17.29
N ARG A 140 -2.17 -0.02 -18.49
CA ARG A 140 -1.41 -1.12 -19.08
C ARG A 140 0.07 -0.74 -19.07
N TRP A 141 0.93 -1.71 -18.83
CA TRP A 141 2.37 -1.52 -18.96
C TRP A 141 2.72 -1.33 -20.43
N ALA A 142 3.39 -0.23 -20.73
CA ALA A 142 3.96 0.05 -22.04
C ALA A 142 5.48 0.04 -21.92
N LYS A 143 6.17 -0.40 -22.99
CA LYS A 143 7.64 -0.41 -23.03
C LYS A 143 8.23 1.00 -22.94
N LEU A 144 7.52 1.99 -23.45
CA LEU A 144 7.86 3.41 -23.41
C LEU A 144 6.82 4.15 -22.58
N ASP A 145 7.28 4.80 -21.52
CA ASP A 145 6.44 5.63 -20.65
C ASP A 145 7.19 6.90 -20.26
N ASN A 146 6.77 8.02 -20.84
CA ASN A 146 7.41 9.31 -20.67
C ASN A 146 7.37 9.83 -19.21
N ARG A 147 6.54 9.24 -18.35
CA ARG A 147 6.46 9.59 -16.91
C ARG A 147 7.70 9.11 -16.14
N VAL A 148 8.38 8.08 -16.64
CA VAL A 148 9.52 7.45 -15.99
C VAL A 148 10.71 8.40 -15.90
N ASP A 149 10.97 9.19 -16.95
CA ASP A 149 12.14 10.07 -16.99
C ASP A 149 12.04 11.22 -15.98
N GLY A 150 10.83 11.75 -15.78
CA GLY A 150 10.56 12.73 -14.72
C GLY A 150 10.81 12.15 -13.33
N PHE A 151 10.32 10.93 -13.08
CA PHE A 151 10.56 10.23 -11.81
C PHE A 151 12.06 9.98 -11.56
N LYS A 152 12.79 9.47 -12.57
CA LYS A 152 14.24 9.18 -12.46
C LYS A 152 15.06 10.40 -12.05
N LYS A 153 14.73 11.59 -12.58
CA LYS A 153 15.41 12.84 -12.23
C LYS A 153 15.28 13.16 -10.73
N GLY A 154 14.08 13.05 -10.17
CA GLY A 154 13.83 13.25 -8.74
C GLY A 154 14.42 12.14 -7.86
N TRP A 155 14.34 10.89 -8.32
CA TRP A 155 14.84 9.72 -7.60
C TRP A 155 16.37 9.71 -7.46
N ARG A 156 17.11 10.29 -8.42
CA ARG A 156 18.57 10.21 -8.52
C ARG A 156 19.34 10.61 -7.25
N LYS A 157 18.81 11.56 -6.46
CA LYS A 157 19.39 12.01 -5.18
C LYS A 157 19.25 10.97 -4.05
N PHE A 158 18.23 10.11 -4.12
CA PHE A 158 17.86 9.14 -3.09
C PHE A 158 18.18 7.69 -3.47
N ASP A 159 18.63 7.48 -4.71
CA ASP A 159 18.99 6.18 -5.26
C ASP A 159 20.31 5.67 -4.69
N TRP A 160 20.19 4.83 -3.66
CA TRP A 160 21.32 4.21 -2.99
C TRP A 160 22.00 3.13 -3.86
N THR A 161 21.32 2.58 -4.87
CA THR A 161 21.87 1.52 -5.72
C THR A 161 22.97 1.99 -6.65
N ARG A 162 23.08 3.31 -6.86
CA ARG A 162 24.19 3.92 -7.62
C ARG A 162 25.55 3.63 -7.01
N VAL A 163 25.63 3.57 -5.69
CA VAL A 163 26.86 3.21 -4.97
C VAL A 163 27.26 1.76 -5.23
N LEU A 164 26.30 0.88 -5.59
CA LEU A 164 26.59 -0.51 -5.97
C LEU A 164 27.01 -0.67 -7.43
N ALA A 165 26.64 0.28 -8.29
CA ALA A 165 26.98 0.25 -9.72
C ALA A 165 28.33 0.93 -10.02
N ASP A 166 28.75 1.85 -9.16
CA ASP A 166 30.02 2.58 -9.26
C ASP A 166 31.16 1.90 -8.46
N ALA A 167 30.93 0.70 -7.89
CA ALA A 167 31.88 -0.13 -7.14
C ALA A 167 32.28 -1.39 -7.91
#